data_AF-A0A2E9NED1-F1
#
_entry.id   AF-A0A2E9NED1-F1
#
_cell.length_a   1.000
_cell.length_b   1.000
_cell.length_c   1.000
_cell.angle_alpha   90.00
_cell.angle_beta   90.00
_cell.angle_gamma   90.00
#
_symmetry.space_group_name_H-M   'P 1'
#
loop_
_entity.id
_entity.type
_entity.pdbx_description
1 polymer ?
#
loop_
_entity_poly.entity_id
_entity_poly.type
_entity_poly.pdbx_seq_one_letter_code
_entity_poly.pdbx_strand_id
1 'polypeptide(L)'
;MTYPAPEQPSSAAAYQGQYVPYPTAPLTRGPSPLSSIPVSDWVRDAAAVALLLVSLALPWSLSFSTDGLLGDSFTSTAATRVDVLLITILSVLSVAVTVLARAGALGTGLTPGRTAALRAALNAPYAILVVVYMFLDAVGAGEVAEYLGVGSGLGAAVIVGLAGALFAATPRLHEIRDPLSGGRLARGGVVGTFTVLAVMALTMLVGFILLLLAMPWQAISGWDAAAAIVVLILQDVALALPAVLVLRRSPTAPRIAGSVGIAVVAGIIISALTGFELGGTLSSLHGGGYILVWFGAYAALLTSPALLASMTALPPLNTWFLTARQALVTLTTVSTILAVFAVIALVTDPSSAIGFSVGILLSQVLAAGVALVARIQLVGAPQTSRTIVLSLMAGAAVGEIVALILSATSPRYSGLALEPVLYLALLGLPAVVTYALVAPREVREYLGTFAPPAAPTAYQYDADQYRAAAPTALAPPATDAAAPASSADYYAARAADPLTPAEELYQYTSDPSLWPSLAANPALYPELVTWLASTGDPHVLAVLRSRGAI
;
A
#
# COMPACT_ATOMS: atom_id res chain seq x y z
N MET A 1 -43.19 33.28 -83.56
CA MET A 1 -42.48 32.86 -82.32
C MET A 1 -41.47 33.94 -82.00
N THR A 2 -41.49 34.41 -80.75
CA THR A 2 -41.07 35.77 -80.35
C THR A 2 -39.77 35.71 -79.53
N TYR A 3 -38.69 36.33 -80.05
CA TYR A 3 -37.58 37.06 -79.37
C TYR A 3 -36.65 36.36 -78.31
N PRO A 4 -35.53 36.97 -77.84
CA PRO A 4 -34.34 37.64 -78.46
C PRO A 4 -33.00 36.90 -78.24
N ALA A 5 -31.94 37.39 -78.89
CA ALA A 5 -30.57 37.38 -78.35
C ALA A 5 -30.30 38.63 -77.49
N PRO A 6 -29.37 38.58 -76.51
CA PRO A 6 -28.67 39.80 -76.09
C PRO A 6 -27.13 39.66 -76.05
N GLU A 7 -26.50 40.56 -76.81
CA GLU A 7 -25.39 41.48 -76.48
C GLU A 7 -24.34 41.11 -75.41
N GLN A 8 -23.06 41.21 -75.80
CA GLN A 8 -21.94 41.50 -74.91
C GLN A 8 -21.97 42.98 -74.50
N PRO A 9 -21.56 43.33 -73.26
CA PRO A 9 -20.55 44.39 -73.16
C PRO A 9 -19.51 44.23 -72.02
N SER A 10 -18.27 44.57 -72.38
CA SER A 10 -17.25 45.38 -71.65
C SER A 10 -17.07 45.29 -70.13
N SER A 11 -15.85 44.87 -69.77
CA SER A 11 -14.90 45.42 -68.77
C SER A 11 -15.34 46.43 -67.68
N ALA A 12 -14.75 46.17 -66.50
CA ALA A 12 -14.27 47.11 -65.47
C ALA A 12 -15.25 47.58 -64.38
N ALA A 13 -15.30 46.80 -63.29
CA ALA A 13 -15.52 47.33 -61.94
C ALA A 13 -14.38 46.83 -61.03
N ALA A 14 -13.56 47.76 -60.56
CA ALA A 14 -12.48 47.50 -59.63
C ALA A 14 -13.06 47.07 -58.27
N TYR A 15 -12.96 45.77 -57.96
CA TYR A 15 -13.11 45.30 -56.58
C TYR A 15 -11.80 45.57 -55.84
N GLN A 16 -11.76 46.67 -55.08
CA GLN A 16 -10.80 46.83 -53.99
C GLN A 16 -11.09 45.74 -52.96
N GLY A 17 -10.34 44.65 -53.03
CA GLY A 17 -10.36 43.58 -52.04
C GLY A 17 -9.89 44.13 -50.71
N GLN A 18 -10.83 44.36 -49.80
CA GLN A 18 -10.57 44.68 -48.41
C GLN A 18 -9.84 43.48 -47.78
N TYR A 19 -8.55 43.64 -47.48
CA TYR A 19 -7.74 42.61 -46.84
C TYR A 19 -8.28 42.41 -45.41
N VAL A 20 -9.16 41.43 -45.23
CA VAL A 20 -9.55 40.97 -43.90
C VAL A 20 -8.39 40.11 -43.40
N PRO A 21 -7.65 40.53 -42.36
CA PRO A 21 -6.66 39.65 -41.76
C PRO A 21 -7.43 38.46 -41.20
N TYR A 22 -7.20 37.26 -41.74
CA TYR A 22 -7.61 36.05 -41.04
C TYR A 22 -7.00 36.13 -39.65
N PRO A 23 -7.78 36.04 -38.55
CA PRO A 23 -7.19 35.86 -37.24
C PRO A 23 -6.35 34.60 -37.34
N THR A 24 -5.03 34.71 -37.24
CA THR A 24 -4.17 33.56 -36.96
C THR A 24 -4.65 33.05 -35.61
N ALA A 25 -5.56 32.08 -35.63
CA ALA A 25 -5.92 31.34 -34.44
C ALA A 25 -4.59 30.91 -33.79
N PRO A 26 -4.34 31.24 -32.52
CA PRO A 26 -3.15 30.75 -31.86
C PRO A 26 -3.13 29.24 -32.09
N LEU A 27 -2.02 28.70 -32.60
CA LEU A 27 -1.81 27.27 -32.71
C LEU A 27 -2.00 26.72 -31.30
N THR A 28 -3.22 26.29 -30.98
CA THR A 28 -3.53 25.60 -29.76
C THR A 28 -2.75 24.32 -29.86
N ARG A 29 -1.61 24.27 -29.15
CA ARG A 29 -0.78 23.07 -29.05
C ARG A 29 -1.74 21.94 -28.68
N GLY A 30 -1.99 21.04 -29.64
CA GLY A 30 -2.89 19.91 -29.42
C GLY A 30 -2.46 19.18 -28.15
N PRO A 31 -3.40 18.60 -27.39
CA PRO A 31 -3.06 17.87 -26.18
C PRO A 31 -1.95 16.86 -26.49
N SER A 32 -0.90 16.86 -25.67
CA SER A 32 0.27 16.01 -25.89
C SER A 32 -0.15 14.54 -26.02
N PRO A 33 0.48 13.72 -26.87
CA PRO A 33 0.11 12.30 -27.05
C PRO A 33 0.09 11.49 -25.74
N LEU A 34 0.85 11.94 -24.74
CA LEU A 34 1.00 11.32 -23.42
C LEU A 34 -0.11 11.71 -22.43
N SER A 35 -0.87 12.77 -22.66
CA SER A 35 -1.90 13.25 -21.71
C SER A 35 -3.11 12.33 -21.59
N SER A 36 -3.23 11.34 -22.48
CA SER A 36 -4.28 10.32 -22.46
C SER A 36 -3.87 9.05 -21.72
N ILE A 37 -2.64 8.97 -21.18
CA ILE A 37 -2.20 7.84 -20.36
C ILE A 37 -2.74 8.03 -18.94
N PRO A 38 -3.51 7.06 -18.39
CA PRO A 38 -3.94 7.07 -16.99
C PRO A 38 -2.75 7.12 -16.03
N VAL A 39 -2.89 7.84 -14.91
CA VAL A 39 -1.87 7.90 -13.84
C VAL A 39 -1.51 6.50 -13.32
N SER A 40 -2.48 5.58 -13.28
CA SER A 40 -2.25 4.18 -12.87
C SER A 40 -1.22 3.46 -13.74
N ASP A 41 -1.14 3.80 -15.03
CA ASP A 41 -0.19 3.18 -15.96
C ASP A 41 1.23 3.70 -15.69
N TRP A 42 1.38 5.00 -15.40
CA TRP A 42 2.66 5.59 -14.97
C TRP A 42 3.16 5.01 -13.65
N VAL A 43 2.28 4.86 -12.66
CA VAL A 43 2.63 4.23 -11.38
C VAL A 43 3.09 2.79 -11.58
N ARG A 44 2.42 2.05 -12.47
CA ARG A 44 2.80 0.67 -12.82
C ARG A 44 4.17 0.60 -13.47
N ASP A 45 4.45 1.51 -14.40
CA ASP A 45 5.73 1.59 -15.11
C ASP A 45 6.87 1.98 -14.16
N ALA A 46 6.65 2.96 -13.28
CA ALA A 46 7.60 3.37 -12.26
C ALA A 46 7.89 2.23 -11.27
N ALA A 47 6.85 1.52 -10.81
CA ALA A 47 7.00 0.36 -9.94
C ALA A 47 7.80 -0.76 -10.63
N ALA A 48 7.55 -1.03 -11.91
CA ALA A 48 8.31 -2.03 -12.67
C ALA A 48 9.81 -1.70 -12.70
N VAL A 49 10.16 -0.47 -13.06
CA VAL A 49 11.56 0.00 -13.11
C VAL A 49 12.20 -0.05 -11.73
N ALA A 50 11.52 0.47 -10.69
CA ALA A 50 12.04 0.48 -9.34
C ALA A 50 12.34 -0.93 -8.84
N LEU A 51 11.41 -1.87 -9.02
CA LEU A 51 11.59 -3.26 -8.58
C LEU A 51 12.73 -3.96 -9.34
N LEU A 52 12.85 -3.77 -10.65
CA LEU A 52 13.95 -4.34 -11.45
C LEU A 52 15.31 -3.77 -11.08
N LEU A 53 15.39 -2.48 -10.76
CA LEU A 53 16.65 -1.85 -10.34
C LEU A 53 17.03 -2.27 -8.92
N VAL A 54 16.06 -2.30 -8.00
CA VAL A 54 16.27 -2.79 -6.64
C VAL A 54 16.72 -4.24 -6.66
N SER A 55 16.14 -5.10 -7.50
CA SER A 55 16.53 -6.51 -7.57
C SER A 55 17.99 -6.75 -7.93
N LEU A 56 18.65 -5.83 -8.67
CA LEU A 56 20.07 -5.95 -8.98
C LEU A 56 20.96 -5.89 -7.74
N ALA A 57 20.53 -5.20 -6.68
CA ALA A 57 21.27 -5.10 -5.43
C ALA A 57 21.05 -6.31 -4.50
N LEU A 58 20.14 -7.23 -4.85
CA LEU A 58 19.72 -8.31 -3.97
C LEU A 58 20.42 -9.65 -4.30
N PRO A 59 20.48 -10.59 -3.34
CA PRO A 59 20.92 -11.96 -3.60
C PRO A 59 20.06 -12.66 -4.64
N TRP A 60 20.68 -13.32 -5.62
CA TRP A 60 20.02 -14.04 -6.72
C TRP A 60 19.84 -15.53 -6.46
N SER A 61 20.88 -16.21 -5.98
CA SER A 61 20.88 -17.65 -5.68
C SER A 61 22.07 -17.99 -4.79
N LEU A 62 22.15 -19.23 -4.30
CA LEU A 62 23.41 -19.75 -3.79
C LEU A 62 24.51 -19.70 -4.87
N SER A 63 25.75 -19.53 -4.43
CA SER A 63 26.94 -19.58 -5.27
C SER A 63 27.12 -20.99 -5.85
N PHE A 64 27.49 -21.10 -7.13
CA PHE A 64 27.62 -22.39 -7.82
C PHE A 64 28.99 -23.05 -7.61
N SER A 65 30.01 -22.27 -7.24
CA SER A 65 31.37 -22.74 -6.94
C SER A 65 31.67 -22.61 -5.46
N THR A 66 32.45 -23.56 -4.95
CA THR A 66 32.97 -23.59 -3.58
C THR A 66 34.27 -22.79 -3.40
N ASP A 67 34.80 -22.15 -4.45
CA ASP A 67 36.05 -21.35 -4.35
C ASP A 67 35.93 -20.20 -3.33
N GLY A 68 34.70 -19.78 -2.98
CA GLY A 68 34.38 -18.81 -1.94
C GLY A 68 34.07 -19.37 -0.55
N LEU A 69 34.20 -20.68 -0.28
CA LEU A 69 33.92 -21.26 1.05
C LEU A 69 34.81 -20.67 2.17
N LEU A 70 35.96 -20.09 1.78
CA LEU A 70 36.91 -19.42 2.67
C LEU A 70 36.92 -17.87 2.49
N GLY A 71 36.11 -17.31 1.58
CA GLY A 71 36.07 -15.88 1.27
C GLY A 71 34.83 -15.47 0.47
N ASP A 72 34.06 -14.53 1.05
CA ASP A 72 32.86 -13.85 0.54
C ASP A 72 31.62 -14.72 0.23
N SER A 73 30.63 -14.61 1.12
CA SER A 73 29.20 -14.97 1.03
C SER A 73 28.78 -16.17 0.14
N PHE A 74 28.03 -17.12 0.74
CA PHE A 74 27.37 -18.24 0.05
C PHE A 74 26.35 -17.86 -1.05
N THR A 75 26.10 -16.57 -1.26
CA THR A 75 25.11 -16.07 -2.21
C THR A 75 25.74 -15.22 -3.29
N SER A 76 25.23 -15.35 -4.51
CA SER A 76 25.61 -14.51 -5.64
C SER A 76 24.65 -13.33 -5.77
N THR A 77 25.16 -12.10 -5.77
CA THR A 77 24.36 -10.89 -5.99
C THR A 77 23.92 -10.79 -7.46
N ALA A 78 22.70 -10.33 -7.72
CA ALA A 78 22.17 -10.23 -9.09
C ALA A 78 23.03 -9.37 -10.03
N ALA A 79 23.56 -8.23 -9.56
CA ALA A 79 24.37 -7.33 -10.36
C ALA A 79 25.72 -7.91 -10.82
N THR A 80 26.27 -8.91 -10.13
CA THR A 80 27.56 -9.52 -10.49
C THR A 80 27.40 -10.62 -11.55
N ARG A 81 26.16 -11.01 -11.84
CA ARG A 81 25.82 -12.07 -12.80
C ARG A 81 25.46 -11.47 -14.15
N VAL A 82 26.28 -11.69 -15.17
CA VAL A 82 26.10 -11.10 -16.51
C VAL A 82 24.78 -11.56 -17.14
N ASP A 83 24.40 -12.82 -16.95
CA ASP A 83 23.11 -13.39 -17.40
C ASP A 83 21.92 -12.66 -16.78
N VAL A 84 21.97 -12.37 -15.48
CA VAL A 84 20.91 -11.64 -14.76
C VAL A 84 20.89 -10.17 -15.14
N LEU A 85 22.05 -9.51 -15.17
CA LEU A 85 22.20 -8.08 -15.41
C LEU A 85 21.65 -7.69 -16.78
N LEU A 86 22.06 -8.37 -17.85
CA LEU A 86 21.65 -8.05 -19.22
C LEU A 86 20.14 -8.22 -19.41
N ILE A 87 19.57 -9.29 -18.85
CA ILE A 87 18.14 -9.57 -18.94
C ILE A 87 17.34 -8.55 -18.12
N THR A 88 17.84 -8.13 -16.96
CA THR A 88 17.20 -7.09 -16.14
C THR A 88 17.21 -5.74 -16.84
N ILE A 89 18.33 -5.35 -17.46
CA ILE A 89 18.42 -4.12 -18.27
C ILE A 89 17.42 -4.16 -19.43
N LEU A 90 17.31 -5.30 -20.13
CA LEU A 90 16.32 -5.48 -21.18
C LEU A 90 14.88 -5.28 -20.67
N SER A 91 14.55 -5.84 -19.51
CA SER A 91 13.27 -5.65 -18.84
C SER A 91 13.02 -4.20 -18.44
N VAL A 92 14.01 -3.46 -17.95
CA VAL A 92 13.89 -2.03 -17.65
C VAL A 92 13.61 -1.22 -18.92
N LEU A 93 14.38 -1.46 -19.98
CA LEU A 93 14.22 -0.79 -21.27
C LEU A 93 12.86 -1.09 -21.93
N SER A 94 12.28 -2.26 -21.64
CA SER A 94 10.95 -2.62 -22.15
C SER A 94 9.85 -1.63 -21.75
N VAL A 95 9.98 -0.97 -20.60
CA VAL A 95 8.98 0.01 -20.13
C VAL A 95 8.93 1.24 -21.04
N ALA A 96 10.07 1.63 -21.61
CA ALA A 96 10.17 2.78 -22.50
C ALA A 96 9.41 2.57 -23.84
N VAL A 97 9.11 1.33 -24.23
CA VAL A 97 8.43 0.99 -25.48
C VAL A 97 7.09 1.72 -25.62
N THR A 98 6.34 1.88 -24.54
CA THR A 98 5.05 2.61 -24.58
C THR A 98 5.24 4.08 -24.89
N VAL A 99 6.20 4.73 -24.24
CA VAL A 99 6.49 6.14 -24.46
C VAL A 99 7.03 6.36 -25.87
N LEU A 100 7.96 5.52 -26.33
CA LEU A 100 8.55 5.58 -27.66
C LEU A 100 7.53 5.33 -28.78
N ALA A 101 6.64 4.34 -28.61
CA ALA A 101 5.57 4.08 -29.56
C ALA A 101 4.61 5.27 -29.66
N ARG A 102 4.24 5.88 -28.52
CA ARG A 102 3.31 7.03 -28.51
C ARG A 102 3.94 8.34 -28.95
N ALA A 103 5.26 8.48 -28.81
CA ALA A 103 6.02 9.58 -29.37
C ALA A 103 6.20 9.47 -30.91
N GLY A 104 5.79 8.34 -31.51
CA GLY A 104 5.98 8.06 -32.93
C GLY A 104 7.40 7.66 -33.32
N ALA A 105 8.31 7.49 -32.35
CA ALA A 105 9.71 7.15 -32.58
C ALA A 105 9.90 5.76 -33.20
N LEU A 106 8.93 4.86 -33.00
CA LEU A 106 8.95 3.49 -33.52
C LEU A 106 8.08 3.32 -34.79
N GLY A 107 7.66 4.42 -35.41
CA GLY A 107 6.81 4.43 -36.60
C GLY A 107 5.31 4.26 -36.32
N THR A 108 4.49 4.40 -37.35
CA THR A 108 3.02 4.42 -37.27
C THR A 108 2.37 3.03 -37.19
N GLY A 109 3.15 1.96 -37.36
CA GLY A 109 2.66 0.58 -37.40
C GLY A 109 2.45 -0.10 -36.03
N LEU A 110 2.86 0.56 -34.94
CA LEU A 110 2.75 0.04 -33.57
C LEU A 110 1.40 0.42 -32.95
N THR A 111 0.44 -0.48 -33.12
CA THR A 111 -0.85 -0.40 -32.41
C THR A 111 -0.68 -0.72 -30.92
N PRO A 112 -1.62 -0.30 -30.03
CA PRO A 112 -1.55 -0.59 -28.60
C PRO A 112 -1.32 -2.08 -28.28
N GLY A 113 -2.00 -2.96 -29.02
CA GLY A 113 -1.81 -4.41 -28.88
C GLY A 113 -0.42 -4.91 -29.27
N ARG A 114 0.19 -4.35 -30.33
CA ARG A 114 1.56 -4.69 -30.74
C ARG A 114 2.58 -4.16 -29.73
N THR A 115 2.36 -2.97 -29.18
CA THR A 115 3.18 -2.39 -28.10
C THR A 115 3.15 -3.28 -26.86
N ALA A 116 1.97 -3.73 -26.44
CA ALA A 116 1.82 -4.63 -25.31
C ALA A 116 2.53 -5.98 -25.54
N ALA A 117 2.35 -6.57 -26.72
CA ALA A 117 2.99 -7.84 -27.09
C ALA A 117 4.52 -7.71 -27.15
N LEU A 118 5.04 -6.60 -27.70
CA LEU A 118 6.47 -6.33 -27.74
C LEU A 118 7.07 -6.22 -26.34
N ARG A 119 6.43 -5.50 -25.41
CA ARG A 119 6.88 -5.47 -24.01
C ARG A 119 6.84 -6.84 -23.36
N ALA A 120 5.78 -7.61 -23.56
CA ALA A 120 5.70 -8.97 -23.03
C ALA A 120 6.84 -9.86 -23.58
N ALA A 121 7.15 -9.75 -24.88
CA ALA A 121 8.25 -10.47 -25.50
C ALA A 121 9.62 -10.03 -24.94
N LEU A 122 9.84 -8.74 -24.69
CA LEU A 122 11.08 -8.23 -24.11
C LEU A 122 11.27 -8.66 -22.63
N ASN A 123 10.19 -9.00 -21.92
CA ASN A 123 10.25 -9.54 -20.56
C ASN A 123 10.24 -11.08 -20.50
N ALA A 124 9.99 -11.77 -21.62
CA ALA A 124 10.02 -13.22 -21.67
C ALA A 124 11.38 -13.82 -21.28
N PRO A 125 12.55 -13.25 -21.67
CA PRO A 125 13.85 -13.73 -21.20
C PRO A 125 13.99 -13.74 -19.69
N TYR A 126 13.43 -12.76 -18.98
CA TYR A 126 13.44 -12.72 -17.52
C TYR A 126 12.64 -13.89 -16.92
N ALA A 127 11.44 -14.13 -17.43
CA ALA A 127 10.63 -15.27 -16.99
C ALA A 127 11.32 -16.62 -17.27
N ILE A 128 11.95 -16.77 -18.44
CA ILE A 128 12.71 -17.97 -18.81
C ILE A 128 13.89 -18.16 -17.85
N LEU A 129 14.63 -17.10 -17.53
CA LEU A 129 15.74 -17.15 -16.58
C LEU A 129 15.27 -17.66 -15.22
N VAL A 130 14.17 -17.14 -14.68
CA VAL A 130 13.60 -17.62 -13.41
C VAL A 130 13.23 -19.11 -13.48
N VAL A 131 12.60 -19.56 -14.56
CA VAL A 131 12.26 -20.97 -14.77
C VAL A 131 13.51 -21.86 -14.83
N VAL A 132 14.59 -21.40 -15.47
CA VAL A 132 15.87 -22.12 -15.51
C VAL A 132 16.43 -22.28 -14.09
N TYR A 133 16.45 -21.23 -13.28
CA TYR A 133 16.96 -21.34 -11.91
C TYR A 133 16.02 -22.15 -10.99
N MET A 134 14.70 -22.12 -11.22
CA MET A 134 13.78 -23.07 -10.56
C MET A 134 14.14 -24.51 -10.91
N PHE A 135 14.45 -24.80 -12.18
CA PHE A 135 14.87 -26.14 -12.58
C PHE A 135 16.21 -26.54 -11.93
N LEU A 136 17.21 -25.65 -11.92
CA LEU A 136 18.51 -25.89 -11.28
C LEU A 136 18.36 -26.16 -9.77
N ASP A 137 17.50 -25.40 -9.10
CA ASP A 137 17.18 -25.63 -7.69
C ASP A 137 16.48 -26.97 -7.47
N ALA A 138 15.53 -27.33 -8.33
CA ALA A 138 14.78 -28.58 -8.25
C ALA A 138 15.66 -29.83 -8.43
N VAL A 139 16.72 -29.76 -9.23
CA VAL A 139 17.67 -30.88 -9.43
C VAL A 139 18.86 -30.84 -8.47
N GLY A 140 18.92 -29.85 -7.55
CA GLY A 140 20.04 -29.69 -6.62
C GLY A 140 21.36 -29.31 -7.29
N ALA A 141 21.33 -28.57 -8.40
CA ALA A 141 22.54 -28.23 -9.16
C ALA A 141 23.41 -27.19 -8.42
N GLY A 142 24.72 -27.44 -8.36
CA GLY A 142 25.74 -26.52 -7.84
C GLY A 142 26.49 -27.09 -6.65
N GLU A 143 27.80 -26.81 -6.56
CA GLU A 143 28.67 -27.45 -5.54
C GLU A 143 28.27 -27.08 -4.11
N VAL A 144 27.86 -25.82 -3.87
CA VAL A 144 27.37 -25.37 -2.55
C VAL A 144 26.04 -26.03 -2.19
N ALA A 145 25.16 -26.19 -3.18
CA ALA A 145 23.86 -26.83 -3.02
C ALA A 145 24.04 -28.31 -2.64
N GLU A 146 24.90 -29.02 -3.36
CA GLU A 146 25.31 -30.39 -3.07
C GLU A 146 25.97 -30.52 -1.70
N TYR A 147 26.90 -29.62 -1.37
CA TYR A 147 27.59 -29.59 -0.07
C TYR A 147 26.62 -29.42 1.10
N LEU A 148 25.62 -28.54 0.95
CA LEU A 148 24.61 -28.27 1.99
C LEU A 148 23.45 -29.29 1.96
N GLY A 149 23.38 -30.17 0.96
CA GLY A 149 22.27 -31.09 0.76
C GLY A 149 20.93 -30.37 0.51
N VAL A 150 20.98 -29.18 -0.08
CA VAL A 150 19.81 -28.33 -0.38
C VAL A 150 19.77 -27.96 -1.87
N GLY A 151 18.64 -27.48 -2.36
CA GLY A 151 18.57 -26.90 -3.72
C GLY A 151 19.38 -25.60 -3.82
N SER A 152 19.75 -25.20 -5.04
CA SER A 152 20.52 -23.96 -5.29
C SER A 152 19.84 -22.68 -4.79
N GLY A 153 18.53 -22.74 -4.53
CA GLY A 153 17.72 -21.67 -3.97
C GLY A 153 17.54 -20.47 -4.91
N LEU A 154 16.41 -19.79 -4.75
CA LEU A 154 16.09 -18.54 -5.41
C LEU A 154 16.12 -17.41 -4.40
N GLY A 155 17.01 -16.46 -4.61
CA GLY A 155 17.21 -15.34 -3.72
C GLY A 155 16.13 -14.26 -3.84
N ALA A 156 16.18 -13.30 -2.92
CA ALA A 156 15.29 -12.12 -2.89
C ALA A 156 15.22 -11.36 -4.23
N ALA A 157 16.31 -11.32 -5.01
CA ALA A 157 16.35 -10.69 -6.33
C ALA A 157 15.35 -11.32 -7.31
N VAL A 158 15.19 -12.64 -7.27
CA VAL A 158 14.24 -13.36 -8.13
C VAL A 158 12.82 -12.92 -7.82
N ILE A 159 12.48 -12.80 -6.54
CA ILE A 159 11.13 -12.44 -6.09
C ILE A 159 10.78 -11.00 -6.51
N VAL A 160 11.66 -10.05 -6.18
CA VAL A 160 11.47 -8.62 -6.46
C VAL A 160 11.52 -8.34 -7.96
N GLY A 161 12.50 -8.92 -8.65
CA GLY A 161 12.68 -8.68 -10.09
C GLY A 161 11.65 -9.40 -10.95
N LEU A 162 11.15 -10.58 -10.56
CA LEU A 162 10.01 -11.22 -11.23
C LEU A 162 8.76 -10.35 -11.11
N ALA A 163 8.49 -9.77 -9.93
CA ALA A 163 7.39 -8.83 -9.76
C ALA A 163 7.54 -7.63 -10.70
N GLY A 164 8.74 -7.04 -10.78
CA GLY A 164 9.05 -5.94 -11.70
C GLY A 164 8.88 -6.30 -13.18
N ALA A 165 9.41 -7.45 -13.61
CA ALA A 165 9.27 -7.96 -14.97
C ALA A 165 7.80 -8.21 -15.34
N LEU A 166 7.00 -8.73 -14.41
CA LEU A 166 5.57 -8.94 -14.63
C LEU A 166 4.79 -7.62 -14.68
N PHE A 167 5.14 -6.63 -13.86
CA PHE A 167 4.58 -5.27 -14.00
C PHE A 167 4.89 -4.68 -15.38
N ALA A 168 6.12 -4.87 -15.87
CA ALA A 168 6.54 -4.43 -17.20
C ALA A 168 5.87 -5.21 -18.35
N ALA A 169 5.62 -6.51 -18.18
CA ALA A 169 5.05 -7.38 -19.22
C ALA A 169 3.53 -7.23 -19.38
N THR A 170 2.82 -6.96 -18.29
CA THR A 170 1.35 -6.97 -18.26
C THR A 170 0.73 -5.77 -19.00
N PRO A 171 -0.43 -5.92 -19.68
CA PRO A 171 -1.06 -4.83 -20.42
C PRO A 171 -1.46 -3.65 -19.53
N ARG A 172 -1.38 -2.43 -20.08
CA ARG A 172 -1.80 -1.17 -19.43
C ARG A 172 -3.28 -0.93 -19.61
N LEU A 173 -3.88 -0.07 -18.77
CA LEU A 173 -5.31 0.21 -18.82
C LEU A 173 -5.74 0.80 -20.16
N HIS A 174 -4.94 1.71 -20.72
CA HIS A 174 -5.24 2.30 -22.03
C HIS A 174 -5.17 1.29 -23.19
N GLU A 175 -4.35 0.24 -23.07
CA GLU A 175 -4.23 -0.83 -24.08
C GLU A 175 -5.42 -1.80 -24.00
N ILE A 176 -5.91 -2.08 -22.79
CA ILE A 176 -7.13 -2.88 -22.59
C ILE A 176 -8.38 -2.16 -23.08
N ARG A 177 -8.39 -0.82 -23.05
CA ARG A 177 -9.49 0.01 -23.57
C ARG A 177 -9.50 0.14 -25.10
N ASP A 178 -8.47 -0.35 -25.79
CA ASP A 178 -8.43 -0.34 -27.25
C ASP A 178 -9.51 -1.28 -27.84
N PRO A 179 -10.42 -0.80 -28.71
CA PRO A 179 -11.49 -1.62 -29.26
C PRO A 179 -11.01 -2.84 -30.06
N LEU A 180 -9.84 -2.76 -30.70
CA LEU A 180 -9.35 -3.79 -31.64
C LEU A 180 -8.53 -4.88 -30.96
N SER A 181 -7.76 -4.54 -29.93
CA SER A 181 -6.85 -5.47 -29.25
C SER A 181 -7.20 -5.75 -27.80
N GLY A 182 -7.98 -4.90 -27.14
CA GLY A 182 -8.26 -4.96 -25.71
C GLY A 182 -8.83 -6.29 -25.24
N GLY A 183 -9.82 -6.85 -25.95
CA GLY A 183 -10.42 -8.14 -25.59
C GLY A 183 -9.45 -9.33 -25.66
N ARG A 184 -8.53 -9.32 -26.64
CA ARG A 184 -7.49 -10.37 -26.77
C ARG A 184 -6.43 -10.23 -25.68
N LEU A 185 -6.01 -9.00 -25.39
CA LEU A 185 -5.05 -8.71 -24.31
C LEU A 185 -5.61 -9.08 -22.93
N ALA A 186 -6.89 -8.77 -22.67
CA ALA A 186 -7.56 -9.16 -21.44
C ALA A 186 -7.57 -10.68 -21.27
N ARG A 187 -7.98 -11.42 -22.31
CA ARG A 187 -7.99 -12.88 -22.30
C ARG A 187 -6.58 -13.46 -22.09
N GLY A 188 -5.58 -12.93 -22.78
CA GLY A 188 -4.19 -13.34 -22.61
C GLY A 188 -3.67 -13.13 -21.19
N GLY A 189 -3.94 -11.97 -20.59
CA GLY A 189 -3.56 -11.68 -19.20
C GLY A 189 -4.26 -12.59 -18.18
N VAL A 190 -5.52 -12.94 -18.42
CA VAL A 190 -6.26 -13.90 -17.59
C VAL A 190 -5.64 -15.29 -17.69
N VAL A 191 -5.39 -15.78 -18.91
CA VAL A 191 -4.74 -17.09 -19.12
C VAL A 191 -3.38 -17.10 -18.44
N GLY A 192 -2.54 -16.10 -18.67
CA GLY A 192 -1.22 -16.01 -18.04
C GLY A 192 -1.27 -15.99 -16.51
N THR A 193 -2.24 -15.26 -15.93
CA THR A 193 -2.45 -15.25 -14.47
C THR A 193 -2.80 -16.65 -13.97
N PHE A 194 -3.75 -17.33 -14.59
CA PHE A 194 -4.15 -18.67 -14.17
C PHE A 194 -3.06 -19.72 -14.40
N THR A 195 -2.24 -19.58 -15.44
CA THR A 195 -1.06 -20.42 -15.64
C THR A 195 -0.09 -20.27 -14.48
N VAL A 196 0.21 -19.04 -14.05
CA VAL A 196 1.10 -18.81 -12.91
C VAL A 196 0.51 -19.37 -11.61
N LEU A 197 -0.80 -19.20 -11.38
CA LEU A 197 -1.48 -19.78 -10.21
C LEU A 197 -1.43 -21.31 -10.21
N ALA A 198 -1.55 -21.95 -11.38
CA ALA A 198 -1.43 -23.40 -11.51
C ALA A 198 0.00 -23.88 -11.24
N VAL A 199 1.01 -23.18 -11.76
CA VAL A 199 2.42 -23.49 -11.48
C VAL A 199 2.74 -23.30 -10.01
N MET A 200 2.23 -22.24 -9.37
CA MET A 200 2.35 -22.04 -7.93
C MET A 200 1.81 -23.25 -7.16
N ALA A 201 0.56 -23.63 -7.40
CA ALA A 201 -0.06 -24.77 -6.73
C ALA A 201 0.74 -26.07 -6.92
N LEU A 202 1.25 -26.30 -8.14
CA LEU A 202 2.11 -27.45 -8.44
C LEU A 202 3.42 -27.41 -7.63
N THR A 203 4.13 -26.28 -7.63
CA THR A 203 5.41 -26.17 -6.91
C THR A 203 5.25 -26.23 -5.40
N MET A 204 4.13 -25.73 -4.85
CA MET A 204 3.79 -25.89 -3.43
C MET A 204 3.52 -27.35 -3.10
N LEU A 205 2.72 -28.05 -3.92
CA LEU A 205 2.44 -29.47 -3.71
C LEU A 205 3.71 -30.33 -3.80
N VAL A 206 4.54 -30.11 -4.82
CA VAL A 206 5.79 -30.85 -4.98
C VAL A 206 6.74 -30.53 -3.82
N GLY A 207 6.88 -29.25 -3.45
CA GLY A 207 7.74 -28.85 -2.34
C GLY A 207 7.27 -29.43 -0.99
N PHE A 208 5.96 -29.46 -0.75
CA PHE A 208 5.37 -30.14 0.40
C PHE A 208 5.74 -31.63 0.44
N ILE A 209 5.62 -32.34 -0.69
CA ILE A 209 6.00 -33.76 -0.79
C ILE A 209 7.50 -33.94 -0.52
N LEU A 210 8.36 -33.11 -1.10
CA LEU A 210 9.82 -33.19 -0.88
C LEU A 210 10.18 -32.94 0.59
N LEU A 211 9.52 -31.97 1.23
CA LEU A 211 9.73 -31.68 2.64
C LEU A 211 9.29 -32.86 3.52
N LEU A 212 8.17 -33.52 3.21
CA LEU A 212 7.77 -34.76 3.87
C LEU A 212 8.78 -35.89 3.67
N LEU A 213 9.36 -36.03 2.47
CA LEU A 213 10.36 -37.06 2.20
C LEU A 213 11.69 -36.79 2.93
N ALA A 214 12.04 -35.52 3.12
CA ALA A 214 13.26 -35.10 3.82
C ALA A 214 13.12 -35.16 5.36
N MET A 215 11.91 -35.28 5.90
CA MET A 215 11.69 -35.33 7.35
C MET A 215 12.37 -36.57 7.96
N PRO A 216 13.12 -36.40 9.07
CA PRO A 216 13.77 -37.51 9.75
C PRO A 216 12.75 -38.28 10.62
N TRP A 217 11.84 -39.02 9.98
CA TRP A 217 10.70 -39.72 10.62
C TRP A 217 11.09 -40.64 11.78
N GLN A 218 12.33 -41.14 11.79
CA GLN A 218 12.83 -42.01 12.85
C GLN A 218 13.22 -41.24 14.13
N ALA A 219 13.47 -39.94 14.03
CA ALA A 219 13.92 -39.08 15.12
C ALA A 219 12.80 -38.22 15.73
N ILE A 220 11.58 -38.28 15.17
CA ILE A 220 10.46 -37.42 15.54
C ILE A 220 9.33 -38.29 16.12
N SER A 221 8.67 -37.81 17.18
CA SER A 221 7.51 -38.52 17.73
C SER A 221 6.34 -38.52 16.73
N GLY A 222 5.46 -39.53 16.79
CA GLY A 222 4.30 -39.58 15.88
C GLY A 222 3.36 -38.37 16.02
N TRP A 223 3.30 -37.76 17.21
CA TRP A 223 2.52 -36.55 17.45
C TRP A 223 3.13 -35.32 16.77
N ASP A 224 4.44 -35.12 16.91
CA ASP A 224 5.14 -33.97 16.30
C ASP A 224 5.12 -34.06 14.78
N ALA A 225 5.20 -35.27 14.24
CA ALA A 225 5.06 -35.51 12.81
C ALA A 225 3.64 -35.19 12.31
N ALA A 226 2.60 -35.58 13.04
CA ALA A 226 1.21 -35.24 12.71
C ALA A 226 0.96 -33.72 12.80
N ALA A 227 1.47 -33.09 13.85
CA ALA A 227 1.40 -31.64 14.02
C ALA A 227 2.10 -30.90 12.87
N ALA A 228 3.28 -31.36 12.44
CA ALA A 228 4.01 -30.82 11.31
C ALA A 228 3.20 -30.86 10.01
N ILE A 229 2.58 -32.00 9.72
CA ILE A 229 1.72 -32.15 8.54
C ILE A 229 0.55 -31.17 8.59
N VAL A 230 -0.13 -31.05 9.74
CA VAL A 230 -1.26 -30.13 9.90
C VAL A 230 -0.83 -28.69 9.70
N VAL A 231 0.31 -28.30 10.29
CA VAL A 231 0.91 -26.97 10.16
C VAL A 231 1.17 -26.61 8.70
N LEU A 232 1.83 -27.50 7.97
CA LEU A 232 2.17 -27.29 6.56
C LEU A 232 0.91 -27.16 5.69
N ILE A 233 -0.11 -28.00 5.94
CA ILE A 233 -1.39 -27.91 5.24
C ILE A 233 -2.09 -26.57 5.53
N LEU A 234 -2.13 -26.15 6.80
CA LEU A 234 -2.76 -24.88 7.18
C LEU A 234 -2.07 -23.69 6.52
N GLN A 235 -0.74 -23.71 6.45
CA GLN A 235 0.05 -22.73 5.71
C GLN A 235 -0.35 -22.71 4.24
N ASP A 236 -0.31 -23.85 3.54
CA ASP A 236 -0.63 -23.91 2.11
C ASP A 236 -2.08 -23.49 1.81
N VAL A 237 -3.03 -23.86 2.67
CA VAL A 237 -4.44 -23.47 2.54
C VAL A 237 -4.61 -21.96 2.72
N ALA A 238 -3.97 -21.36 3.73
CA ALA A 238 -4.03 -19.92 3.95
C ALA A 238 -3.49 -19.14 2.73
N LEU A 239 -2.44 -19.66 2.10
CA LEU A 239 -1.79 -19.06 0.93
C LEU A 239 -2.59 -19.27 -0.37
N ALA A 240 -3.30 -20.39 -0.51
CA ALA A 240 -4.15 -20.70 -1.66
C ALA A 240 -5.51 -19.97 -1.63
N LEU A 241 -5.99 -19.57 -0.45
CA LEU A 241 -7.32 -18.97 -0.28
C LEU A 241 -7.59 -17.77 -1.23
N PRO A 242 -6.68 -16.79 -1.39
CA PRO A 242 -6.91 -15.67 -2.30
C PRO A 242 -6.95 -16.12 -3.77
N ALA A 243 -6.16 -17.12 -4.17
CA ALA A 243 -6.17 -17.67 -5.52
C ALA A 243 -7.48 -18.38 -5.86
N VAL A 244 -8.05 -19.12 -4.91
CA VAL A 244 -9.37 -19.77 -5.07
C VAL A 244 -10.47 -18.73 -5.28
N LEU A 245 -10.41 -17.59 -4.61
CA LEU A 245 -11.39 -16.51 -4.80
C LEU A 245 -11.23 -15.81 -6.16
N VAL A 246 -10.00 -15.73 -6.70
CA VAL A 246 -9.74 -15.26 -8.07
C VAL A 246 -10.31 -16.23 -9.10
N LEU A 247 -10.17 -17.55 -8.89
CA LEU A 247 -10.78 -18.59 -9.75
C LEU A 247 -12.31 -18.46 -9.82
N ARG A 248 -12.95 -17.96 -8.76
CA ARG A 248 -14.40 -17.67 -8.72
C ARG A 248 -14.80 -16.33 -9.35
N ARG A 249 -13.89 -15.65 -10.06
CA ARG A 249 -14.09 -14.32 -10.67
C ARG A 249 -14.62 -13.27 -9.70
N SER A 250 -14.19 -13.36 -8.44
CA SER A 250 -14.60 -12.42 -7.41
C SER A 250 -14.06 -11.02 -7.74
N PRO A 251 -14.90 -9.98 -7.69
CA PRO A 251 -14.50 -8.60 -7.96
C PRO A 251 -13.42 -8.09 -7.00
N THR A 252 -13.39 -8.57 -5.76
CA THR A 252 -12.56 -8.08 -4.64
C THR A 252 -11.25 -8.84 -4.50
N ALA A 253 -11.24 -10.13 -4.87
CA ALA A 253 -10.14 -11.04 -4.59
C ALA A 253 -8.79 -10.57 -5.16
N PRO A 254 -8.71 -10.04 -6.39
CA PRO A 254 -7.44 -9.55 -6.91
C PRO A 254 -6.88 -8.35 -6.13
N ARG A 255 -7.73 -7.51 -5.52
CA ARG A 255 -7.29 -6.37 -4.68
C ARG A 255 -6.73 -6.85 -3.34
N ILE A 256 -7.40 -7.80 -2.70
CA ILE A 256 -6.98 -8.39 -1.43
C ILE A 256 -5.68 -9.18 -1.63
N ALA A 257 -5.64 -10.07 -2.61
CA ALA A 257 -4.47 -10.87 -2.91
C ALA A 257 -3.30 -10.01 -3.41
N GLY A 258 -3.58 -8.98 -4.21
CA GLY A 258 -2.59 -8.03 -4.68
C GLY A 258 -1.97 -7.21 -3.55
N SER A 259 -2.73 -6.81 -2.52
CA SER A 259 -2.17 -6.08 -1.37
C SER A 259 -1.26 -6.97 -0.52
N VAL A 260 -1.60 -8.26 -0.37
CA VAL A 260 -0.72 -9.25 0.27
C VAL A 260 0.58 -9.42 -0.52
N GLY A 261 0.51 -9.54 -1.86
CA GLY A 261 1.70 -9.63 -2.70
C GLY A 261 2.59 -8.38 -2.63
N ILE A 262 1.99 -7.19 -2.64
CA ILE A 262 2.73 -5.92 -2.46
C ILE A 262 3.42 -5.87 -1.09
N ALA A 263 2.74 -6.32 -0.03
CA ALA A 263 3.33 -6.40 1.29
C ALA A 263 4.54 -7.34 1.30
N VAL A 264 4.43 -8.55 0.74
CA VAL A 264 5.55 -9.50 0.65
C VAL A 264 6.76 -8.89 -0.08
N VAL A 265 6.55 -8.24 -1.23
CA VAL A 265 7.64 -7.58 -1.96
C VAL A 265 8.30 -6.49 -1.11
N ALA A 266 7.51 -5.66 -0.43
CA ALA A 266 8.05 -4.63 0.46
C ALA A 266 8.83 -5.24 1.63
N GLY A 267 8.34 -6.33 2.22
CA GLY A 267 9.01 -7.05 3.31
C GLY A 267 10.34 -7.65 2.88
N ILE A 268 10.42 -8.24 1.69
CA ILE A 268 11.67 -8.79 1.15
C ILE A 268 12.69 -7.68 0.91
N ILE A 269 12.25 -6.53 0.38
CA ILE A 269 13.13 -5.36 0.20
C ILE A 269 13.63 -4.86 1.56
N ILE A 270 12.74 -4.73 2.56
CA ILE A 270 13.13 -4.34 3.92
C ILE A 270 14.14 -5.35 4.50
N SER A 271 13.84 -6.64 4.43
CA SER A 271 14.71 -7.72 4.92
C SER A 271 16.11 -7.62 4.33
N ALA A 272 16.18 -7.52 3.00
CA ALA A 272 17.44 -7.53 2.29
C ALA A 272 18.25 -6.23 2.41
N LEU A 273 17.61 -5.07 2.62
CA LEU A 273 18.31 -3.79 2.77
C LEU A 273 18.69 -3.45 4.22
N THR A 274 17.97 -3.98 5.22
CA THR A 274 18.21 -3.68 6.63
C THR A 274 19.06 -4.72 7.34
N GLY A 275 19.22 -5.92 6.75
CA GLY A 275 19.82 -7.06 7.42
C GLY A 275 18.93 -7.66 8.51
N PHE A 276 17.69 -7.17 8.66
CA PHE A 276 16.71 -7.75 9.57
C PHE A 276 16.14 -9.02 8.93
N GLU A 277 16.51 -10.19 9.44
CA GLU A 277 16.12 -11.48 8.88
C GLU A 277 14.62 -11.76 9.03
N LEU A 278 13.83 -11.23 8.09
CA LEU A 278 12.40 -11.52 8.00
C LEU A 278 12.11 -12.90 7.39
N GLY A 279 13.16 -13.69 7.15
CA GLY A 279 13.04 -14.91 6.37
C GLY A 279 12.96 -14.66 4.87
N GLY A 280 12.93 -15.74 4.10
CA GLY A 280 12.67 -15.66 2.66
C GLY A 280 13.79 -15.08 1.81
N THR A 281 15.00 -14.98 2.35
CA THR A 281 16.20 -14.57 1.59
C THR A 281 16.54 -15.56 0.48
N LEU A 282 16.16 -16.83 0.67
CA LEU A 282 16.25 -17.92 -0.30
C LEU A 282 14.94 -18.75 -0.26
N SER A 283 14.36 -19.01 -1.42
CA SER A 283 13.21 -19.89 -1.63
C SER A 283 13.65 -21.11 -2.44
N SER A 284 13.35 -22.32 -1.97
CA SER A 284 13.74 -23.56 -2.65
C SER A 284 12.55 -24.52 -2.76
N LEU A 285 12.51 -25.32 -3.82
CA LEU A 285 11.55 -26.40 -3.96
C LEU A 285 11.68 -27.40 -2.81
N HIS A 286 12.90 -27.67 -2.37
CA HIS A 286 13.20 -28.57 -1.26
C HIS A 286 12.79 -27.99 0.11
N GLY A 287 12.57 -26.67 0.19
CA GLY A 287 12.14 -25.96 1.39
C GLY A 287 10.63 -25.75 1.50
N GLY A 288 9.81 -26.57 0.84
CA GLY A 288 8.35 -26.41 0.83
C GLY A 288 7.80 -25.61 -0.36
N GLY A 289 8.63 -25.34 -1.38
CA GLY A 289 8.21 -24.70 -2.62
C GLY A 289 8.57 -23.21 -2.72
N TYR A 290 8.27 -22.60 -3.86
CA TYR A 290 8.62 -21.20 -4.17
C TYR A 290 7.58 -20.19 -3.70
N ILE A 291 7.06 -20.37 -2.49
CA ILE A 291 5.91 -19.60 -1.96
C ILE A 291 6.13 -18.10 -2.17
N LEU A 292 7.25 -17.56 -1.69
CA LEU A 292 7.51 -16.12 -1.72
C LEU A 292 7.72 -15.58 -3.14
N VAL A 293 8.27 -16.38 -4.05
CA VAL A 293 8.39 -16.02 -5.47
C VAL A 293 7.00 -15.77 -6.07
N TRP A 294 6.04 -16.64 -5.75
CA TRP A 294 4.67 -16.52 -6.26
C TRP A 294 3.88 -15.38 -5.59
N PHE A 295 4.10 -15.12 -4.30
CA PHE A 295 3.54 -13.91 -3.66
C PHE A 295 4.12 -12.62 -4.25
N GLY A 296 5.40 -12.60 -4.63
CA GLY A 296 5.96 -11.50 -5.41
C GLY A 296 5.24 -11.30 -6.74
N ALA A 297 4.98 -12.40 -7.46
CA ALA A 297 4.23 -12.36 -8.72
C ALA A 297 2.79 -11.86 -8.56
N TYR A 298 2.14 -12.10 -7.42
CA TYR A 298 0.78 -11.61 -7.13
C TYR A 298 0.67 -10.10 -7.21
N ALA A 299 1.69 -9.38 -6.73
CA ALA A 299 1.71 -7.92 -6.73
C ALA A 299 1.43 -7.37 -8.15
N ALA A 300 2.00 -8.00 -9.18
CA ALA A 300 1.83 -7.61 -10.57
C ALA A 300 0.58 -8.21 -11.22
N LEU A 301 0.41 -9.54 -11.12
CA LEU A 301 -0.62 -10.25 -11.88
C LEU A 301 -2.04 -9.93 -11.39
N LEU A 302 -2.22 -9.90 -10.07
CA LEU A 302 -3.54 -9.72 -9.45
C LEU A 302 -3.98 -8.25 -9.46
N THR A 303 -3.06 -7.32 -9.65
CA THR A 303 -3.35 -5.91 -9.90
C THR A 303 -3.41 -5.57 -11.39
N SER A 304 -3.29 -6.56 -12.30
CA SER A 304 -3.22 -6.29 -13.73
C SER A 304 -4.56 -5.79 -14.28
N PRO A 305 -4.57 -4.73 -15.13
CA PRO A 305 -5.77 -4.26 -15.79
C PRO A 305 -6.49 -5.37 -16.58
N ALA A 306 -5.72 -6.28 -17.19
CA ALA A 306 -6.24 -7.43 -17.93
C ALA A 306 -7.09 -8.36 -17.06
N LEU A 307 -6.58 -8.74 -15.88
CA LEU A 307 -7.34 -9.58 -14.94
C LEU A 307 -8.55 -8.84 -14.40
N LEU A 308 -8.37 -7.60 -13.95
CA LEU A 308 -9.46 -6.79 -13.37
C LEU A 308 -10.62 -6.58 -14.34
N ALA A 309 -10.35 -6.44 -15.65
CA ALA A 309 -11.38 -6.32 -16.68
C ALA A 309 -12.21 -7.61 -16.89
N SER A 310 -11.71 -8.76 -16.43
CA SER A 310 -12.40 -10.06 -16.55
C SER A 310 -13.20 -10.46 -15.31
N MET A 311 -13.06 -9.69 -14.22
CA MET A 311 -13.80 -9.93 -12.98
C MET A 311 -15.25 -9.50 -13.13
N THR A 312 -16.10 -10.00 -12.24
CA THR A 312 -17.52 -9.58 -12.18
C THR A 312 -17.60 -8.06 -12.00
N ALA A 313 -18.30 -7.37 -12.88
CA ALA A 313 -18.46 -5.92 -12.80
C ALA A 313 -19.46 -5.56 -11.69
N LEU A 314 -19.05 -4.69 -10.77
CA LEU A 314 -19.93 -4.03 -9.81
C LEU A 314 -19.75 -2.51 -9.90
N PRO A 315 -20.76 -1.74 -9.45
CA PRO A 315 -20.56 -0.31 -9.20
C PRO A 315 -19.30 -0.07 -8.38
N PRO A 316 -18.47 0.95 -8.69
CA PRO A 316 -17.20 1.18 -8.01
C PRO A 316 -17.35 1.31 -6.49
N LEU A 317 -18.37 2.04 -6.03
CA LEU A 317 -18.69 2.19 -4.60
C LEU A 317 -18.89 0.83 -3.90
N ASN A 318 -19.75 -0.03 -4.48
CA ASN A 318 -20.04 -1.35 -3.94
C ASN A 318 -18.79 -2.23 -3.92
N THR A 319 -17.94 -2.09 -4.93
CA THR A 319 -16.69 -2.85 -5.04
C THR A 319 -15.74 -2.54 -3.88
N TRP A 320 -15.58 -1.27 -3.51
CA TRP A 320 -14.67 -0.87 -2.42
C TRP A 320 -15.19 -1.28 -1.04
N PHE A 321 -16.48 -1.07 -0.75
CA PHE A 321 -17.08 -1.55 0.49
C PHE A 321 -17.06 -3.07 0.61
N LEU A 322 -17.33 -3.79 -0.49
CA LEU A 322 -17.22 -5.26 -0.51
C LEU A 322 -15.76 -5.71 -0.31
N THR A 323 -14.79 -5.00 -0.89
CA THR A 323 -13.35 -5.28 -0.71
C THR A 323 -12.98 -5.13 0.76
N ALA A 324 -13.36 -4.02 1.41
CA ALA A 324 -13.09 -3.80 2.83
C ALA A 324 -13.73 -4.90 3.71
N ARG A 325 -15.01 -5.22 3.48
CA ARG A 325 -15.72 -6.27 4.24
C ARG A 325 -15.09 -7.65 4.07
N GLN A 326 -14.68 -8.00 2.85
CA GLN A 326 -14.07 -9.31 2.60
C GLN A 326 -12.63 -9.37 3.10
N ALA A 327 -11.86 -8.29 3.00
CA ALA A 327 -10.52 -8.23 3.58
C ALA A 327 -10.56 -8.42 5.11
N LEU A 328 -11.57 -7.87 5.79
CA LEU A 328 -11.79 -8.10 7.23
C LEU A 328 -12.11 -9.57 7.53
N VAL A 329 -12.95 -10.23 6.71
CA VAL A 329 -13.19 -11.68 6.85
C VAL A 329 -11.90 -12.46 6.64
N THR A 330 -11.14 -12.14 5.59
CA THR A 330 -9.86 -12.79 5.31
C THR A 330 -8.90 -12.62 6.48
N LEU A 331 -8.80 -11.42 7.05
CA LEU A 331 -7.95 -11.16 8.23
C LEU A 331 -8.42 -11.99 9.43
N THR A 332 -9.71 -11.98 9.75
CA THR A 332 -10.25 -12.83 10.84
C THR A 332 -9.93 -14.31 10.60
N THR A 333 -10.16 -14.83 9.39
CA THR A 333 -9.93 -16.23 9.07
C THR A 333 -8.45 -16.61 9.15
N VAL A 334 -7.56 -15.84 8.52
CA VAL A 334 -6.12 -16.13 8.49
C VAL A 334 -5.54 -15.99 9.90
N SER A 335 -5.82 -14.91 10.64
CA SER A 335 -5.32 -14.75 12.00
C SER A 335 -5.85 -15.84 12.95
N THR A 336 -7.08 -16.34 12.74
CA THR A 336 -7.59 -17.51 13.51
C THR A 336 -6.80 -18.77 13.19
N ILE A 337 -6.49 -19.03 11.92
CA ILE A 337 -5.66 -20.18 11.51
C ILE A 337 -4.26 -20.06 12.14
N LEU A 338 -3.66 -18.87 12.11
CA LEU A 338 -2.35 -18.60 12.71
C LEU A 338 -2.36 -18.73 14.24
N ALA A 339 -3.47 -18.38 14.90
CA ALA A 339 -3.66 -18.62 16.33
C ALA A 339 -3.69 -20.13 16.64
N VAL A 340 -4.42 -20.93 15.85
CA VAL A 340 -4.44 -22.40 16.00
C VAL A 340 -3.04 -22.97 15.79
N PHE A 341 -2.32 -22.50 14.79
CA PHE A 341 -0.92 -22.86 14.55
C PHE A 341 -0.05 -22.55 15.78
N ALA A 342 -0.17 -21.37 16.38
CA ALA A 342 0.61 -21.00 17.57
C ALA A 342 0.28 -21.89 18.79
N VAL A 343 -0.98 -22.33 18.93
CA VAL A 343 -1.38 -23.31 19.96
C VAL A 343 -0.72 -24.66 19.70
N ILE A 344 -0.72 -25.16 18.47
CA ILE A 344 -0.08 -26.44 18.10
C ILE A 344 1.42 -26.37 18.37
N ALA A 345 2.08 -25.27 17.98
CA ALA A 345 3.49 -25.05 18.25
C ALA A 345 3.81 -25.05 19.75
N LEU A 346 2.95 -24.43 20.57
CA LEU A 346 3.12 -24.40 22.03
C LEU A 346 2.98 -25.79 22.69
N VAL A 347 2.10 -26.65 22.15
CA VAL A 347 1.87 -28.01 22.65
C VAL A 347 3.02 -28.96 22.25
N THR A 348 3.64 -28.73 21.10
CA THR A 348 4.67 -29.62 20.54
C THR A 348 6.07 -29.33 21.06
N ASP A 349 6.46 -28.07 21.26
CA ASP A 349 7.76 -27.73 21.86
C ASP A 349 7.62 -26.69 22.99
N PRO A 350 7.34 -27.16 24.23
CA PRO A 350 7.16 -26.27 25.37
C PRO A 350 8.48 -25.68 25.91
N SER A 351 9.66 -26.04 25.40
CA SER A 351 10.88 -25.96 26.21
C SER A 351 11.78 -24.74 26.00
N SER A 352 11.65 -23.94 24.93
CA SER A 352 12.63 -22.85 24.66
C SER A 352 12.06 -21.49 24.25
N ALA A 353 10.77 -21.37 23.89
CA ALA A 353 10.23 -20.12 23.33
C ALA A 353 8.77 -19.78 23.73
N ILE A 354 8.28 -20.28 24.87
CA ILE A 354 6.87 -20.08 25.32
C ILE A 354 6.43 -18.61 25.21
N GLY A 355 7.26 -17.67 25.66
CA GLY A 355 6.94 -16.24 25.62
C GLY A 355 6.67 -15.70 24.21
N PHE A 356 7.47 -16.13 23.22
CA PHE A 356 7.27 -15.75 21.82
C PHE A 356 5.99 -16.35 21.26
N SER A 357 5.77 -17.66 21.46
CA SER A 357 4.57 -18.35 20.97
C SER A 357 3.29 -17.79 21.59
N VAL A 358 3.29 -17.50 22.89
CA VAL A 358 2.16 -16.86 23.58
C VAL A 358 1.95 -15.43 23.08
N GLY A 359 3.01 -14.65 22.89
CA GLY A 359 2.90 -13.30 22.34
C GLY A 359 2.33 -13.29 20.92
N ILE A 360 2.79 -14.19 20.05
CA ILE A 360 2.25 -14.37 18.69
C ILE A 360 0.78 -14.80 18.77
N LEU A 361 0.44 -15.79 19.60
CA LEU A 361 -0.94 -16.25 19.80
C LEU A 361 -1.86 -15.08 20.21
N LEU A 362 -1.46 -14.30 21.21
CA LEU A 362 -2.25 -13.15 21.69
C LEU A 362 -2.42 -12.09 20.60
N SER A 363 -1.37 -11.79 19.83
CA SER A 363 -1.45 -10.88 18.68
C SER A 363 -2.44 -11.38 17.62
N GLN A 364 -2.42 -12.68 17.30
CA GLN A 364 -3.31 -13.26 16.30
C GLN A 364 -4.78 -13.32 16.77
N VAL A 365 -5.02 -13.64 18.04
CA VAL A 365 -6.38 -13.59 18.63
C VAL A 365 -6.90 -12.14 18.64
N LEU A 366 -6.05 -11.18 19.01
CA LEU A 366 -6.40 -9.75 18.99
C LEU A 366 -6.75 -9.29 17.57
N ALA A 367 -5.90 -9.59 16.59
CA ALA A 367 -6.12 -9.23 15.18
C ALA A 367 -7.43 -9.83 14.66
N ALA A 368 -7.70 -11.10 14.95
CA ALA A 368 -8.94 -11.77 14.56
C ALA A 368 -10.18 -11.11 15.17
N GLY A 369 -10.14 -10.82 16.48
CA GLY A 369 -11.24 -10.17 17.21
C GLY A 369 -11.50 -8.74 16.74
N VAL A 370 -10.44 -7.94 16.58
CA VAL A 370 -10.51 -6.55 16.08
C VAL A 370 -11.06 -6.51 14.66
N ALA A 371 -10.61 -7.39 13.77
CA ALA A 371 -11.13 -7.50 12.41
C ALA A 371 -12.61 -7.91 12.37
N LEU A 372 -13.03 -8.81 13.26
CA LEU A 372 -14.43 -9.22 13.38
C LEU A 372 -15.32 -8.07 13.85
N VAL A 373 -14.90 -7.33 14.88
CA VAL A 373 -15.62 -6.14 15.37
C VAL A 373 -15.70 -5.06 14.28
N ALA A 374 -14.60 -4.79 13.59
CA ALA A 374 -14.57 -3.85 12.48
C ALA A 374 -15.55 -4.27 11.36
N ARG A 375 -15.65 -5.56 11.08
CA ARG A 375 -16.62 -6.09 10.10
C ARG A 375 -18.05 -5.85 10.54
N ILE A 376 -18.37 -6.14 11.81
CA ILE A 376 -19.71 -5.92 12.37
C ILE A 376 -20.10 -4.44 12.23
N GLN A 377 -19.19 -3.53 12.59
CA GLN A 377 -19.43 -2.09 12.48
C GLN A 377 -19.61 -1.62 11.03
N LEU A 378 -18.77 -2.10 10.11
CA LEU A 378 -18.84 -1.75 8.68
C LEU A 378 -20.09 -2.31 7.97
N VAL A 379 -20.62 -3.43 8.45
CA VAL A 379 -21.87 -4.02 7.95
C VAL A 379 -23.08 -3.29 8.53
N GLY A 380 -23.08 -3.03 9.84
CA GLY A 380 -24.21 -2.40 10.54
C GLY A 380 -24.40 -0.93 10.21
N ALA A 381 -23.30 -0.15 10.12
CA ALA A 381 -23.36 1.29 9.92
C ALA A 381 -22.23 1.80 9.00
N PRO A 382 -22.26 1.47 7.68
CA PRO A 382 -21.16 1.81 6.75
C PRO A 382 -20.91 3.31 6.59
N GLN A 383 -21.91 4.16 6.88
CA GLN A 383 -21.84 5.61 6.72
C GLN A 383 -21.07 6.30 7.86
N THR A 384 -21.16 5.77 9.08
CA THR A 384 -20.61 6.40 10.30
C THR A 384 -19.44 5.63 10.91
N SER A 385 -19.26 4.36 10.53
CA SER A 385 -18.24 3.47 11.13
C SER A 385 -16.81 3.71 10.64
N ARG A 386 -16.57 4.57 9.64
CA ARG A 386 -15.25 4.75 9.00
C ARG A 386 -14.14 4.97 10.03
N THR A 387 -14.30 5.93 10.94
CA THR A 387 -13.26 6.27 11.93
C THR A 387 -12.98 5.12 12.87
N ILE A 388 -14.04 4.45 13.38
CA ILE A 388 -13.90 3.29 14.26
C ILE A 388 -13.17 2.16 13.55
N VAL A 389 -13.55 1.86 12.31
CA VAL A 389 -12.92 0.80 11.50
C VAL A 389 -11.45 1.12 11.25
N LEU A 390 -11.09 2.37 10.94
CA LEU A 390 -9.70 2.77 10.76
C LEU A 390 -8.87 2.64 12.04
N SER A 391 -9.41 3.03 13.20
CA SER A 391 -8.75 2.84 14.49
C SER A 391 -8.54 1.36 14.81
N LEU A 392 -9.53 0.52 14.52
CA LEU A 392 -9.42 -0.94 14.66
C LEU A 392 -8.36 -1.50 13.71
N MET A 393 -8.28 -1.04 12.46
CA MET A 393 -7.24 -1.48 11.51
C MET A 393 -5.83 -1.05 11.93
N ALA A 394 -5.68 0.11 12.55
CA ALA A 394 -4.40 0.51 13.15
C ALA A 394 -4.01 -0.45 14.30
N GLY A 395 -4.96 -0.80 15.18
CA GLY A 395 -4.73 -1.78 16.25
C GLY A 395 -4.36 -3.17 15.72
N ALA A 396 -5.06 -3.65 14.69
CA ALA A 396 -4.73 -4.92 14.04
C ALA A 396 -3.33 -4.89 13.41
N ALA A 397 -2.97 -3.80 12.72
CA ALA A 397 -1.63 -3.64 12.16
C ALA A 397 -0.53 -3.65 13.23
N VAL A 398 -0.75 -3.03 14.38
CA VAL A 398 0.18 -3.11 15.53
C VAL A 398 0.32 -4.55 16.02
N GLY A 399 -0.78 -5.30 16.15
CA GLY A 399 -0.75 -6.72 16.51
C GLY A 399 0.09 -7.55 15.54
N GLU A 400 -0.07 -7.35 14.24
CA GLU A 400 0.72 -8.06 13.21
C GLU A 400 2.20 -7.63 13.22
N ILE A 401 2.51 -6.36 13.49
CA ILE A 401 3.91 -5.91 13.67
C ILE A 401 4.54 -6.56 14.89
N VAL A 402 3.81 -6.69 16.00
CA VAL A 402 4.30 -7.39 17.20
C VAL A 402 4.54 -8.87 16.87
N ALA A 403 3.60 -9.54 16.20
CA ALA A 403 3.76 -10.94 15.78
C ALA A 403 4.97 -11.12 14.84
N LEU A 404 5.15 -10.21 13.88
CA LEU A 404 6.31 -10.15 12.98
C LEU A 404 7.62 -10.06 13.76
N ILE A 405 7.73 -9.13 14.71
CA ILE A 405 8.95 -8.93 15.52
C ILE A 405 9.23 -10.17 16.37
N LEU A 406 8.21 -10.70 17.05
CA LEU A 406 8.35 -11.89 17.87
C LEU A 406 8.73 -13.12 17.04
N SER A 407 8.18 -13.26 15.83
CA SER A 407 8.53 -14.33 14.91
C SER A 407 9.93 -14.18 14.32
N ALA A 408 10.39 -12.96 14.07
CA ALA A 408 11.74 -12.70 13.54
C ALA A 408 12.82 -12.88 14.61
N THR A 409 12.48 -12.69 15.87
CA THR A 409 13.41 -12.79 17.01
C THR A 409 13.33 -14.12 17.74
N SER A 410 12.32 -14.95 17.46
CA SER A 410 12.16 -16.24 18.12
C SER A 410 13.35 -17.15 17.78
N PRO A 411 13.95 -17.82 18.78
CA PRO A 411 14.96 -18.81 18.52
C PRO A 411 14.38 -19.96 17.69
N ARG A 412 14.85 -20.13 16.46
CA ARG A 412 14.38 -21.18 15.53
C ARG A 412 14.92 -22.55 15.94
N TYR A 413 14.40 -23.13 17.02
CA TYR A 413 14.82 -24.44 17.52
C TYR A 413 14.01 -25.61 16.95
N SER A 414 12.82 -25.36 16.40
CA SER A 414 11.99 -26.37 15.72
C SER A 414 11.75 -26.00 14.26
N GLY A 415 11.67 -27.02 13.39
CA GLY A 415 11.33 -26.87 11.95
C GLY A 415 9.88 -26.46 11.68
N LEU A 416 9.16 -25.99 12.70
CA LEU A 416 7.74 -25.65 12.68
C LEU A 416 7.48 -24.15 12.85
N ALA A 417 8.48 -23.29 12.67
CA ALA A 417 8.29 -21.84 12.72
C ALA A 417 7.79 -21.30 11.37
N LEU A 418 6.77 -20.42 11.40
CA LEU A 418 6.37 -19.65 10.22
C LEU A 418 7.45 -18.63 9.87
N GLU A 419 7.66 -18.42 8.57
CA GLU A 419 8.56 -17.35 8.14
C GLU A 419 8.00 -15.98 8.52
N PRO A 420 8.81 -15.09 9.14
CA PRO A 420 8.33 -13.79 9.61
C PRO A 420 7.66 -12.96 8.51
N VAL A 421 8.15 -13.05 7.27
CA VAL A 421 7.59 -12.38 6.08
C VAL A 421 6.09 -12.67 5.86
N LEU A 422 5.56 -13.79 6.37
CA LEU A 422 4.14 -14.10 6.30
C LEU A 422 3.29 -13.17 7.19
N TYR A 423 3.76 -12.80 8.38
CA TYR A 423 3.09 -11.78 9.21
C TYR A 423 3.12 -10.41 8.56
N LEU A 424 4.20 -10.10 7.82
CA LEU A 424 4.25 -8.89 7.02
C LEU A 424 3.25 -8.95 5.85
N ALA A 425 3.07 -10.11 5.22
CA ALA A 425 2.04 -10.31 4.20
C ALA A 425 0.63 -9.99 4.72
N LEU A 426 0.34 -10.33 5.99
CA LEU A 426 -0.92 -10.02 6.65
C LEU A 426 -1.17 -8.52 6.81
N LEU A 427 -0.12 -7.68 6.92
CA LEU A 427 -0.27 -6.21 6.93
C LEU A 427 -0.89 -5.65 5.65
N GLY A 428 -0.84 -6.42 4.55
CA GLY A 428 -1.56 -6.08 3.32
C GLY A 428 -3.08 -6.00 3.50
N LEU A 429 -3.66 -6.71 4.48
CA LEU A 429 -5.10 -6.73 4.76
C LEU A 429 -5.61 -5.44 5.45
N PRO A 430 -5.07 -4.99 6.59
CA PRO A 430 -5.47 -3.71 7.17
C PRO A 430 -5.13 -2.53 6.24
N ALA A 431 -4.04 -2.63 5.47
CA ALA A 431 -3.70 -1.64 4.46
C ALA A 431 -4.76 -1.52 3.35
N VAL A 432 -5.26 -2.64 2.80
CA VAL A 432 -6.30 -2.59 1.74
C VAL A 432 -7.65 -2.15 2.28
N VAL A 433 -8.00 -2.49 3.53
CA VAL A 433 -9.20 -1.96 4.20
C VAL A 433 -9.09 -0.44 4.33
N THR A 434 -7.96 0.05 4.83
CA THR A 434 -7.69 1.49 4.99
C THR A 434 -7.75 2.21 3.65
N TYR A 435 -7.07 1.68 2.64
CA TYR A 435 -7.11 2.21 1.28
C TYR A 435 -8.54 2.27 0.75
N ALA A 436 -9.30 1.17 0.83
CA ALA A 436 -10.67 1.08 0.30
C ALA A 436 -11.63 2.09 0.95
N LEU A 437 -11.40 2.48 2.20
CA LEU A 437 -12.25 3.43 2.94
C LEU A 437 -11.79 4.89 2.82
N VAL A 438 -10.57 5.15 2.35
CA VAL A 438 -9.96 6.49 2.37
C VAL A 438 -9.65 7.03 0.98
N ALA A 439 -9.10 6.21 0.09
CA ALA A 439 -8.52 6.70 -1.16
C ALA A 439 -9.53 6.83 -2.33
N PRO A 440 -10.42 5.85 -2.60
CA PRO A 440 -11.33 5.91 -3.73
C PRO A 440 -12.21 7.15 -3.71
N ARG A 441 -12.32 7.82 -4.86
CA ARG A 441 -13.09 9.05 -5.01
C ARG A 441 -14.57 8.82 -4.69
N GLU A 442 -15.12 7.69 -5.13
CA GLU A 442 -16.53 7.35 -4.96
C GLU A 442 -16.88 7.12 -3.48
N VAL A 443 -15.94 6.55 -2.72
CA VAL A 443 -16.12 6.35 -1.27
C VAL A 443 -16.01 7.69 -0.53
N ARG A 444 -15.06 8.55 -0.92
CA ARG A 444 -14.95 9.90 -0.35
C ARG A 444 -16.18 10.76 -0.62
N GLU A 445 -16.72 10.72 -1.82
CA GLU A 445 -17.96 11.43 -2.19
C GLU A 445 -19.18 10.88 -1.42
N TYR A 446 -19.31 9.55 -1.35
CA TYR A 446 -20.38 8.90 -0.59
C TYR A 446 -20.33 9.29 0.90
N LEU A 447 -19.18 9.12 1.54
CA LEU A 447 -19.01 9.41 2.97
C LEU A 447 -19.04 10.92 3.25
N GLY A 448 -18.65 11.76 2.29
CA GLY A 448 -18.75 13.22 2.38
C GLY A 448 -20.20 13.69 2.49
N THR A 449 -21.15 12.96 1.90
CA THR A 449 -22.60 13.23 2.06
C THR A 449 -23.09 13.08 3.50
N PHE A 450 -22.41 12.24 4.29
CA PHE A 450 -22.78 11.96 5.69
C PHE A 450 -21.79 12.58 6.69
N ALA A 451 -20.80 13.33 6.19
CA ALA A 451 -19.93 14.09 7.07
C ALA A 451 -20.78 15.14 7.80
N PRO A 452 -20.57 15.36 9.12
CA PRO A 452 -21.15 16.50 9.79
C PRO A 452 -20.84 17.76 8.98
N PRO A 453 -21.79 18.70 8.82
CA PRO A 453 -21.48 19.96 8.16
C PRO A 453 -20.22 20.52 8.79
N ALA A 454 -19.22 20.84 7.96
CA ALA A 454 -18.02 21.50 8.44
C ALA A 454 -18.48 22.66 9.33
N ALA A 455 -17.99 22.71 10.57
CA ALA A 455 -18.19 23.89 11.38
C ALA A 455 -17.84 25.08 10.49
N PRO A 456 -18.72 26.09 10.36
CA PRO A 456 -18.44 27.24 9.51
C PRO A 456 -17.04 27.70 9.85
N THR A 457 -16.18 27.78 8.84
CA THR A 457 -14.81 28.29 9.00
C THR A 457 -14.91 29.56 9.82
N ALA A 458 -14.52 29.46 11.09
CA ALA A 458 -14.52 30.58 11.99
C ALA A 458 -13.54 31.58 11.39
N TYR A 459 -14.06 32.73 10.99
CA TYR A 459 -13.33 33.91 10.50
C TYR A 459 -12.55 33.69 9.19
N GLN A 460 -13.27 33.58 8.07
CA GLN A 460 -12.74 34.18 6.85
C GLN A 460 -12.83 35.70 7.04
N TYR A 461 -11.71 36.31 7.44
CA TYR A 461 -11.60 37.75 7.63
C TYR A 461 -11.77 38.42 6.27
N ASP A 462 -12.97 38.95 6.00
CA ASP A 462 -13.29 39.67 4.78
C ASP A 462 -12.62 41.05 4.86
N ALA A 463 -11.35 41.12 4.44
CA ALA A 463 -10.53 42.33 4.48
C ALA A 463 -11.11 43.48 3.64
N ASP A 464 -12.07 43.19 2.76
CA ASP A 464 -12.72 44.18 1.90
C ASP A 464 -13.92 44.87 2.59
N GLN A 465 -14.55 44.25 3.59
CA GLN A 465 -15.64 44.91 4.34
C GLN A 465 -15.16 46.04 5.26
N TYR A 466 -13.91 46.01 5.73
CA TYR A 466 -13.33 47.08 6.55
C TYR A 466 -12.73 48.23 5.74
N ARG A 467 -12.56 48.08 4.42
CA ARG A 467 -12.05 49.16 3.56
C ARG A 467 -13.15 50.17 3.17
N ALA A 468 -14.42 49.80 3.30
CA ALA A 468 -15.57 50.63 2.97
C ALA A 468 -16.15 51.43 4.15
N ALA A 469 -15.63 51.22 5.37
CA ALA A 469 -16.08 51.90 6.59
C ALA A 469 -14.95 52.68 7.27
N ALA A 470 -14.04 53.28 6.49
CA ALA A 470 -13.09 54.26 7.01
C ALA A 470 -13.83 55.58 7.27
N PRO A 471 -14.03 56.01 8.53
CA PRO A 471 -14.58 57.33 8.81
C PRO A 471 -13.60 58.41 8.33
N THR A 472 -14.14 59.38 7.61
CA THR A 472 -13.50 60.62 7.19
C THR A 472 -12.68 61.22 8.33
N ALA A 473 -11.38 61.40 8.10
CA ALA A 473 -10.47 62.05 9.04
C ALA A 473 -10.93 63.49 9.31
N LEU A 474 -11.45 63.75 10.50
CA LEU A 474 -11.52 65.08 11.09
C LEU A 474 -10.28 65.28 11.97
N ALA A 475 -9.54 66.34 11.67
CA ALA A 475 -8.40 66.80 12.45
C ALA A 475 -8.82 67.21 13.88
N PRO A 476 -7.91 67.11 14.88
CA PRO A 476 -8.27 66.98 16.29
C PRO A 476 -8.39 68.33 17.01
N PRO A 477 -9.21 68.42 18.08
CA PRO A 477 -8.90 69.29 19.20
C PRO A 477 -8.20 68.47 20.30
N ALA A 478 -7.11 69.03 20.82
CA ALA A 478 -6.28 68.45 21.86
C ALA A 478 -7.00 68.46 23.22
N THR A 479 -7.14 67.28 23.84
CA THR A 479 -7.15 67.13 25.30
C THR A 479 -6.76 65.70 25.70
N ASP A 480 -5.65 65.63 26.43
CA ASP A 480 -5.11 64.60 27.34
C ASP A 480 -5.50 63.12 27.23
N ALA A 481 -4.44 62.31 27.26
CA ALA A 481 -4.38 60.88 27.09
C ALA A 481 -5.12 60.06 28.16
N ALA A 482 -5.80 59.00 27.71
CA ALA A 482 -5.85 57.73 28.41
C ALA A 482 -5.37 56.65 27.41
N ALA A 483 -4.20 56.06 27.69
CA ALA A 483 -3.60 55.02 26.88
C ALA A 483 -4.51 53.76 26.81
N PRO A 484 -4.49 52.99 25.71
CA PRO A 484 -5.19 51.71 25.63
C PRO A 484 -4.58 50.71 26.60
N ALA A 485 -5.43 50.00 27.35
CA ALA A 485 -5.02 48.91 28.24
C ALA A 485 -4.16 47.89 27.49
N SER A 486 -3.08 47.44 28.12
CA SER A 486 -2.16 46.48 27.51
C SER A 486 -2.88 45.14 27.28
N SER A 487 -2.45 44.35 26.29
CA SER A 487 -3.02 43.01 26.05
C SER A 487 -3.01 42.12 27.30
N ALA A 488 -2.06 42.34 28.22
CA ALA A 488 -2.00 41.64 29.50
C ALA A 488 -3.20 41.96 30.43
N ASP A 489 -3.64 43.22 30.48
CA ASP A 489 -4.79 43.63 31.30
C ASP A 489 -6.09 43.02 30.78
N TYR A 490 -6.20 42.87 29.45
CA TYR A 490 -7.33 42.20 28.82
C TYR A 490 -7.41 40.72 29.21
N TYR A 491 -6.30 39.98 29.16
CA TYR A 491 -6.29 38.55 29.54
C TYR A 491 -6.48 38.36 31.04
N ALA A 492 -5.94 39.25 31.88
CA ALA A 492 -6.18 39.19 33.32
C ALA A 492 -7.66 39.41 33.67
N ALA A 493 -8.33 40.37 33.02
CA ALA A 493 -9.77 40.59 33.20
C ALA A 493 -10.59 39.40 32.73
N ARG A 494 -10.20 38.78 31.60
CA ARG A 494 -10.88 37.60 31.05
C ARG A 494 -10.68 36.35 31.91
N ALA A 495 -9.49 36.17 32.50
CA ALA A 495 -9.20 35.06 33.40
C ALA A 495 -10.02 35.11 34.70
N ALA A 496 -10.34 36.30 35.21
CA ALA A 496 -11.14 36.49 36.41
C ALA A 496 -12.67 36.50 36.16
N ASP A 497 -13.10 36.54 34.89
CA ASP A 497 -14.52 36.65 34.51
C ASP A 497 -15.29 35.33 34.72
N PRO A 498 -16.38 35.31 35.53
CA PRO A 498 -17.20 34.12 35.77
C PRO A 498 -17.84 33.50 34.52
N LEU A 499 -17.96 34.27 33.44
CA LEU A 499 -18.57 33.84 32.18
C LEU A 499 -17.56 33.20 31.21
N THR A 500 -16.28 33.14 31.57
CA THR A 500 -15.24 32.56 30.72
C THR A 500 -15.39 31.03 30.64
N PRO A 501 -15.46 30.44 29.43
CA PRO A 501 -15.58 28.98 29.25
C PRO A 501 -14.44 28.19 29.87
N ALA A 502 -14.72 26.99 30.37
CA ALA A 502 -13.73 26.12 31.02
C ALA A 502 -12.52 25.78 30.13
N GLU A 503 -12.72 25.66 28.82
CA GLU A 503 -11.64 25.43 27.85
C GLU A 503 -10.68 26.63 27.75
N GLU A 504 -11.22 27.85 27.81
CA GLU A 504 -10.44 29.09 27.78
C GLU A 504 -9.67 29.28 29.10
N LEU A 505 -10.28 28.94 30.24
CA LEU A 505 -9.62 28.94 31.54
C LEU A 505 -8.44 27.96 31.61
N TYR A 506 -8.55 26.79 30.96
CA TYR A 506 -7.45 25.84 30.85
C TYR A 506 -6.28 26.40 30.04
N GLN A 507 -6.55 27.12 28.94
CA GLN A 507 -5.48 27.71 28.12
C GLN A 507 -4.65 28.74 28.92
N TYR A 508 -5.30 29.54 29.77
CA TYR A 508 -4.63 30.52 30.63
C TYR A 508 -3.70 29.90 31.69
N THR A 509 -3.77 28.59 31.96
CA THR A 509 -2.80 27.92 32.84
C THR A 509 -1.38 27.91 32.29
N SER A 510 -1.23 28.07 30.97
CA SER A 510 0.06 28.12 30.29
C SER A 510 0.88 29.38 30.61
N ASP A 511 0.23 30.43 31.14
CA ASP A 511 0.88 31.69 31.52
C ASP A 511 0.82 31.90 33.04
N PRO A 512 1.96 31.75 33.75
CA PRO A 512 2.04 31.96 35.19
C PRO A 512 1.60 33.35 35.67
N SER A 513 1.71 34.38 34.84
CA SER A 513 1.32 35.74 35.22
C SER A 513 -0.21 35.89 35.39
N LEU A 514 -0.99 34.99 34.79
CA LEU A 514 -2.46 34.99 34.86
C LEU A 514 -3.00 34.12 36.00
N TRP A 515 -2.16 33.34 36.69
CA TRP A 515 -2.59 32.43 37.75
C TRP A 515 -3.31 33.12 38.92
N PRO A 516 -2.91 34.31 39.40
CA PRO A 516 -3.66 35.02 40.43
C PRO A 516 -5.07 35.44 39.97
N SER A 517 -5.21 35.84 38.70
CA SER A 517 -6.50 36.23 38.10
C SER A 517 -7.41 35.01 37.88
N LEU A 518 -6.84 33.89 37.44
CA LEU A 518 -7.53 32.59 37.40
C LEU A 518 -8.00 32.17 38.80
N ALA A 519 -7.14 32.29 39.81
CA ALA A 519 -7.47 31.96 41.19
C ALA A 519 -8.60 32.84 41.76
N ALA A 520 -8.86 34.02 41.19
CA ALA A 520 -9.96 34.89 41.57
C ALA A 520 -11.31 34.48 40.93
N ASN A 521 -11.30 33.70 39.84
CA ASN A 521 -12.51 33.38 39.08
C ASN A 521 -13.46 32.44 39.85
N PRO A 522 -14.70 32.86 40.18
CA PRO A 522 -15.63 32.04 40.96
C PRO A 522 -16.17 30.81 40.22
N ALA A 523 -16.05 30.76 38.89
CA ALA A 523 -16.49 29.64 38.05
C ALA A 523 -15.39 28.57 37.83
N LEU A 524 -14.25 28.68 38.53
CA LEU A 524 -13.14 27.74 38.39
C LEU A 524 -13.56 26.33 38.84
N TYR A 525 -13.30 25.32 37.99
CA TYR A 525 -13.65 23.94 38.29
C TYR A 525 -12.71 23.31 39.35
N PRO A 526 -13.18 22.35 40.17
CA PRO A 526 -12.47 21.89 41.37
C PRO A 526 -11.05 21.33 41.13
N GLU A 527 -10.84 20.66 40.00
CA GLU A 527 -9.53 20.11 39.62
C GLU A 527 -8.50 21.22 39.41
N LEU A 528 -8.90 22.35 38.82
CA LEU A 528 -8.01 23.47 38.57
C LEU A 528 -7.70 24.26 39.84
N VAL A 529 -8.64 24.32 40.79
CA VAL A 529 -8.37 24.84 42.15
C VAL A 529 -7.32 23.99 42.85
N THR A 530 -7.45 22.67 42.79
CA THR A 530 -6.51 21.73 43.40
C THR A 530 -5.12 21.84 42.78
N TRP A 531 -5.06 21.95 41.45
CA TRP A 531 -3.81 22.17 40.73
C TRP A 531 -3.17 23.52 41.08
N LEU A 532 -3.94 24.63 41.09
CA LEU A 532 -3.43 25.95 41.48
C LEU A 532 -2.94 25.99 42.93
N ALA A 533 -3.56 25.23 43.84
CA ALA A 533 -3.07 25.10 45.21
C ALA A 533 -1.74 24.30 45.27
N SER A 534 -1.55 23.34 44.36
CA SER A 534 -0.34 22.50 44.30
C SER A 534 0.90 23.23 43.75
N THR A 535 0.74 24.35 43.03
CA THR A 535 1.87 25.11 42.47
C THR A 535 2.71 25.81 43.54
N GLY A 536 2.15 26.02 44.74
CA GLY A 536 2.85 26.65 45.87
C GLY A 536 3.05 28.16 45.74
N ASP A 537 2.43 28.81 44.75
CA ASP A 537 2.56 30.25 44.54
C ASP A 537 1.90 31.05 45.69
N PRO A 538 2.66 31.94 46.38
CA PRO A 538 2.15 32.69 47.53
C PRO A 538 0.93 33.58 47.23
N HIS A 539 0.87 34.18 46.04
CA HIS A 539 -0.21 35.08 45.62
C HIS A 539 -1.46 34.29 45.26
N VAL A 540 -1.31 33.17 44.54
CA VAL A 540 -2.42 32.25 44.23
C VAL A 540 -3.03 31.67 45.50
N LEU A 541 -2.19 31.19 46.43
CA LEU A 541 -2.64 30.65 47.71
C LEU A 541 -3.35 31.70 48.58
N ALA A 542 -2.90 32.97 48.55
CA ALA A 542 -3.58 34.05 49.25
C ALA A 542 -4.99 34.31 48.68
N VAL A 543 -5.12 34.32 47.35
CA VAL A 543 -6.42 34.53 46.67
C VAL A 543 -7.37 33.34 46.93
N LEU A 544 -6.89 32.11 46.80
CA LEU A 544 -7.71 30.92 47.06
C LEU A 544 -8.19 30.83 48.52
N ARG A 545 -7.35 31.20 49.51
CA ARG A 545 -7.76 31.29 50.92
C ARG A 545 -8.77 32.40 51.15
N SER A 546 -8.58 33.57 50.52
CA SER A 546 -9.46 34.73 50.72
C SER A 546 -10.92 34.47 50.32
N ARG A 547 -11.15 33.53 49.40
CA ARG A 547 -12.48 33.11 48.93
C ARG A 547 -12.95 31.77 49.51
N GLY A 548 -12.20 31.17 50.42
CA GLY A 548 -12.56 29.89 51.07
C GLY A 548 -12.48 28.66 50.17
N ALA A 549 -11.64 28.69 49.12
CA ALA A 549 -11.49 27.57 48.17
C ALA A 549 -10.44 26.53 48.62
N ILE A 550 -9.58 26.88 49.58
CA ILE A 550 -8.60 26.00 50.26
C ILE A 550 -8.45 26.37 51.73
#